data_AF-A0A081AUD2-F1
#
_entry.id   AF-A0A081AUD2-F1
#
_cell.length_a   1.000
_cell.length_b   1.000
_cell.length_c   1.000
_cell.angle_alpha   90.00
_cell.angle_beta   90.00
_cell.angle_gamma   90.00
#
_symmetry.space_group_name_H-M   'P 1'
#
loop_
_entity.id
_entity.type
_entity.pdbx_description
1 polymer ?
#
loop_
_entity_poly.entity_id
_entity_poly.type
_entity_poly.pdbx_seq_one_letter_code
_entity_poly.pdbx_strand_id
1 'polypeptide(L)'
;MVAGDSPTSESTSTFGSSRRRVAFGGHGACREPEERTRVKTERSLRTPIAVDSSATASYLLSRSPRNPRRWPMNMKHHYQNVKNLHGKLSDVPRHWLWVRFLNNSFFARRLMRSGIQLSIALASGVLFNSIFVQPKLDTYEKENPDLYDECHTLVTFSAVIYQTLPAAIVLSLPGSGIRFFEPFNRTNPSPGQDIEEGDATSITKVRRRFVFQLCEVLAVCMLIFDFLLVGYFLRVLFTGAIDSCGDVASQSFAFGAAVCYAGLFVVIYYFARYREHIKMQLGAFQEADQTGDVRKYVDLRIDQKLNTTRKLLSVVRIRLYYATRRGDLDEMREILEFATAKGLAEVGFPGKVYAAPKIRWKFFARSRENPVHVAALLGNTRALELLEEYGFDMEELDKVRRVVVSTGGFFWHFVQLIVKRPQGSNEDTAVSVFHTSLVTPLHCAVSTGQIETVRWLLSRGVSPGTLAQASFRSNRVPPLFLAEHADITRELLLHGADPLVIPDPGFMNTITPLQLAYVRGNFAVAQELEEWGSDVALTPFHLAAAHNDVAAVRKFIARKTDVDCLGEMGYVGVNRRTPLHWAAISGATEA
;
A
#
# COMPACT_ATOMS: atom_id res chain seq x y z
N MET A 1 -3.61 31.60 -50.08
CA MET A 1 -4.65 32.36 -49.36
C MET A 1 -4.24 32.30 -47.89
N VAL A 2 -3.34 33.13 -47.36
CA VAL A 2 -3.33 34.59 -47.15
C VAL A 2 -4.59 35.10 -46.41
N ALA A 3 -4.32 35.85 -45.33
CA ALA A 3 -5.19 36.51 -44.33
C ALA A 3 -5.65 35.55 -43.19
N GLY A 4 -5.25 35.71 -41.92
CA GLY A 4 -4.79 36.91 -41.22
C GLY A 4 -6.00 37.71 -40.75
N ASP A 5 -6.39 37.53 -39.49
CA ASP A 5 -6.73 38.63 -38.57
C ASP A 5 -7.05 38.13 -37.16
N SER A 6 -6.34 38.75 -36.22
CA SER A 6 -6.70 38.84 -34.80
C SER A 6 -7.82 39.88 -34.65
N PRO A 7 -8.53 39.88 -33.51
CA PRO A 7 -8.34 41.06 -32.68
C PRO A 7 -8.18 40.74 -31.19
N THR A 8 -7.32 41.56 -30.62
CA THR A 8 -7.07 41.85 -29.22
C THR A 8 -8.34 42.24 -28.46
N SER A 9 -8.52 41.67 -27.27
CA SER A 9 -9.15 42.37 -26.15
C SER A 9 -8.35 42.10 -24.88
N GLU A 10 -7.61 43.12 -24.46
CA GLU A 10 -6.89 43.20 -23.20
C GLU A 10 -7.87 43.07 -22.03
N SER A 11 -7.55 42.17 -21.08
CA SER A 11 -8.09 42.23 -19.73
C SER A 11 -6.93 42.13 -18.75
N THR A 12 -6.41 43.28 -18.37
CA THR A 12 -5.63 43.52 -17.16
C THR A 12 -6.38 42.99 -15.93
N SER A 13 -5.84 41.96 -15.28
CA SER A 13 -6.22 41.59 -13.91
C SER A 13 -4.98 41.55 -13.01
N THR A 14 -4.73 42.73 -12.46
CA THR A 14 -4.14 43.03 -11.15
C THR A 14 -3.75 41.85 -10.24
N PHE A 15 -2.47 41.84 -9.86
CA PHE A 15 -1.92 41.15 -8.69
C PHE A 15 -2.69 41.55 -7.42
N GLY A 16 -3.66 40.72 -7.03
CA GLY A 16 -4.44 40.87 -5.81
C GLY A 16 -3.87 40.04 -4.67
N SER A 17 -3.12 40.69 -3.78
CA SER A 17 -2.76 40.21 -2.45
C SER A 17 -4.03 39.79 -1.68
N SER A 18 -4.25 38.49 -1.51
CA SER A 18 -5.27 37.96 -0.60
C SER A 18 -4.62 37.42 0.67
N ARG A 19 -4.79 38.20 1.74
CA ARG A 19 -4.48 37.89 3.14
C ARG A 19 -4.87 36.44 3.48
N ARG A 20 -3.87 35.58 3.69
CA ARG A 20 -4.03 34.35 4.47
C ARG A 20 -4.44 34.74 5.89
N ARG A 21 -5.67 34.42 6.28
CA ARG A 21 -6.06 34.33 7.69
C ARG A 21 -5.19 33.27 8.35
N VAL A 22 -4.42 33.72 9.34
CA VAL A 22 -3.68 32.88 10.28
C VAL A 22 -4.72 32.14 11.13
N ALA A 23 -4.94 30.86 10.85
CA ALA A 23 -5.68 29.97 11.71
C ALA A 23 -4.68 29.19 12.58
N PHE A 24 -4.71 29.51 13.88
CA PHE A 24 -4.08 28.77 14.96
C PHE A 24 -4.58 27.32 14.99
N GLY A 25 -3.67 26.35 15.19
CA GLY A 25 -4.04 24.95 15.43
C GLY A 25 -2.92 23.96 15.16
N GLY A 26 -1.74 24.15 15.75
CA GLY A 26 -0.65 23.20 15.69
C GLY A 26 -0.77 22.13 16.77
N HIS A 27 -0.80 20.85 16.38
CA HIS A 27 -0.39 19.73 17.23
C HIS A 27 0.59 18.87 16.44
N GLY A 28 1.87 19.24 16.56
CA GLY A 28 3.01 18.50 16.02
C GLY A 28 3.40 17.34 16.93
N ALA A 29 3.82 16.25 16.29
CA ALA A 29 4.63 15.20 16.90
C ALA A 29 5.99 15.74 17.35
N CYS A 30 6.59 15.11 18.37
CA CYS A 30 7.91 15.47 18.90
C CYS A 30 8.99 15.40 17.81
N ARG A 31 9.77 16.48 17.72
CA ARG A 31 11.06 16.55 17.01
C ARG A 31 12.14 16.22 18.04
N GLU A 32 12.98 15.23 17.77
CA GLU A 32 14.15 14.94 18.61
C GLU A 32 15.16 16.10 18.55
N PRO A 33 15.86 16.43 19.65
CA PRO A 33 16.87 17.48 19.64
C PRO A 33 18.18 16.97 19.02
N GLU A 34 18.70 17.71 18.04
CA GLU A 34 20.05 17.52 17.48
C GLU A 34 21.12 17.63 18.57
N GLU A 35 21.91 16.58 18.72
CA GLU A 35 23.09 16.53 19.56
C GLU A 35 24.23 17.33 18.90
N ARG A 36 24.54 18.52 19.43
CA ARG A 36 25.70 19.31 19.00
C ARG A 36 26.99 18.67 19.53
N THR A 37 27.66 17.90 18.69
CA THR A 37 29.06 17.51 18.86
C THR A 37 29.96 18.75 18.84
N ARG A 38 30.65 18.99 19.97
CA ARG A 38 31.74 19.96 20.08
C ARG A 38 32.97 19.42 19.37
N VAL A 39 33.32 19.97 18.21
CA VAL A 39 34.67 19.82 17.63
C VAL A 39 35.46 21.10 17.91
N LYS A 40 36.57 20.96 18.64
CA LYS A 40 37.60 22.00 18.78
C LYS A 40 38.44 22.01 17.51
N THR A 41 38.58 23.16 16.86
CA THR A 41 39.75 23.44 16.03
C THR A 41 39.97 24.95 15.95
N GLU A 42 41.21 25.34 16.17
CA GLU A 42 41.72 26.70 16.25
C GLU A 42 41.77 27.40 14.89
N ARG A 43 41.47 28.71 14.83
CA ARG A 43 42.44 29.77 14.41
C ARG A 43 41.80 31.15 14.21
N SER A 44 42.46 32.14 14.81
CA SER A 44 42.85 33.44 14.24
C SER A 44 41.80 34.50 13.84
N LEU A 45 41.63 35.50 14.72
CA LEU A 45 41.59 36.95 14.50
C LEU A 45 41.34 37.52 13.08
N ARG A 46 40.33 38.40 12.96
CA ARG A 46 40.47 39.78 12.45
C ARG A 46 39.26 40.65 12.84
N THR A 47 39.55 41.91 13.15
CA THR A 47 38.69 42.99 13.64
C THR A 47 37.71 43.56 12.59
N PRO A 48 36.65 44.28 13.00
CA PRO A 48 35.66 44.87 12.10
C PRO A 48 36.02 46.31 11.67
N ILE A 49 35.60 46.72 10.48
CA ILE A 49 35.56 48.13 10.05
C ILE A 49 34.10 48.57 10.02
N ALA A 50 33.83 49.68 10.71
CA ALA A 50 32.58 50.40 10.79
C ALA A 50 32.43 51.40 9.64
N VAL A 51 31.20 51.68 9.21
CA VAL A 51 30.73 53.04 8.84
C VAL A 51 29.22 53.16 9.12
N ASP A 52 28.88 54.20 9.89
CA ASP A 52 27.56 54.73 10.28
C ASP A 52 26.76 55.28 9.08
N SER A 53 25.44 55.51 9.08
CA SER A 53 24.77 56.52 9.92
C SER A 53 23.23 56.54 9.78
N SER A 54 22.59 56.73 10.94
CA SER A 54 21.41 57.57 11.25
C SER A 54 20.01 57.28 10.68
N ALA A 55 19.09 56.87 11.58
CA ALA A 55 17.96 57.72 11.98
C ALA A 55 17.48 57.34 13.39
N THR A 56 17.23 58.37 14.19
CA THR A 56 17.16 58.42 15.64
C THR A 56 15.73 58.26 16.16
N ALA A 57 15.53 57.45 17.20
CA ALA A 57 14.49 57.66 18.21
C ALA A 57 14.94 57.01 19.53
N SER A 58 15.38 57.84 20.47
CA SER A 58 15.75 57.47 21.84
C SER A 58 14.71 58.00 22.84
N TYR A 59 14.86 57.55 24.09
CA TYR A 59 14.12 57.81 25.34
C TYR A 59 13.24 56.62 25.77
N LEU A 60 13.38 55.99 26.95
CA LEU A 60 14.24 56.15 28.12
C LEU A 60 14.30 54.79 28.84
N LEU A 61 15.49 54.43 29.34
CA LEU A 61 15.70 53.37 30.32
C LEU A 61 15.32 53.91 31.71
N SER A 62 14.34 53.29 32.36
CA SER A 62 14.17 53.36 33.82
C SER A 62 14.23 51.95 34.41
N ARG A 63 15.14 51.75 35.36
CA ARG A 63 15.43 50.48 36.03
C ARG A 63 14.77 50.47 37.43
N SER A 64 14.27 49.29 37.83
CA SER A 64 13.87 48.82 39.19
C SER A 64 12.48 49.20 39.73
N PRO A 65 11.79 48.36 40.56
CA PRO A 65 12.38 47.39 41.49
C PRO A 65 11.91 45.93 41.36
N ARG A 66 12.79 45.05 41.85
CA ARG A 66 12.53 43.64 42.15
C ARG A 66 11.31 43.51 43.07
N ASN A 67 10.27 42.85 42.57
CA ASN A 67 9.31 42.14 43.40
C ASN A 67 9.01 40.80 42.70
N PRO A 68 9.30 39.64 43.31
CA PRO A 68 8.97 38.37 42.71
C PRO A 68 7.44 38.22 42.77
N ARG A 69 6.76 38.53 41.66
CA ARG A 69 5.35 38.16 41.52
C ARG A 69 5.28 36.64 41.63
N ARG A 70 4.57 36.18 42.67
CA ARG A 70 4.23 34.77 42.91
C ARG A 70 3.68 34.18 41.62
N TRP A 71 4.44 33.25 41.05
CA TRP A 71 3.98 32.43 39.95
C TRP A 71 2.84 31.56 40.47
N PRO A 72 1.68 31.48 39.79
CA PRO A 72 0.59 30.63 40.26
C PRO A 72 1.08 29.18 40.33
N MET A 73 0.82 28.57 41.48
CA MET A 73 1.23 27.20 41.89
C MET A 73 0.94 26.14 40.82
N ASN A 74 -0.04 26.39 39.95
CA ASN A 74 -0.51 25.50 38.89
C ASN A 74 0.52 25.22 37.79
N MET A 75 1.48 26.12 37.51
CA MET A 75 2.47 25.88 36.44
C MET A 75 3.65 25.01 36.90
N LYS A 76 4.00 25.06 38.20
CA LYS A 76 4.98 24.14 38.82
C LYS A 76 4.46 22.71 38.83
N HIS A 77 3.17 22.51 39.15
CA HIS A 77 2.52 21.21 39.04
C HIS A 77 2.49 20.70 37.60
N HIS A 78 2.27 21.56 36.60
CA HIS A 78 2.31 21.15 35.20
C HIS A 78 3.71 20.67 34.79
N TYR A 79 4.77 21.41 35.11
CA TYR A 79 6.14 21.00 34.80
C TYR A 79 6.61 19.78 35.62
N GLN A 80 6.18 19.64 36.88
CA GLN A 80 6.43 18.44 37.69
C GLN A 80 5.67 17.23 37.14
N ASN A 81 4.43 17.39 36.69
CA ASN A 81 3.66 16.34 36.04
C ASN A 81 4.31 15.93 34.71
N VAL A 82 4.76 16.88 33.89
CA VAL A 82 5.47 16.61 32.62
C VAL A 82 6.80 15.87 32.87
N LYS A 83 7.55 16.24 33.91
CA LYS A 83 8.76 15.50 34.35
C LYS A 83 8.44 14.11 34.91
N ASN A 84 7.34 13.96 35.66
CA ASN A 84 6.88 12.67 36.20
C ASN A 84 6.28 11.74 35.11
N LEU A 85 5.86 12.30 33.98
CA LEU A 85 5.29 11.60 32.82
C LEU A 85 6.35 11.18 31.78
N HIS A 86 7.59 11.66 31.88
CA HIS A 86 8.67 11.16 31.05
C HIS A 86 8.92 9.68 31.40
N GLY A 87 8.57 8.78 30.48
CA GLY A 87 8.78 7.33 30.59
C GLY A 87 7.71 6.54 31.36
N LYS A 88 6.75 7.18 32.05
CA LYS A 88 5.63 6.47 32.70
C LYS A 88 4.37 6.58 31.85
N LEU A 89 3.95 5.47 31.22
CA LEU A 89 2.58 5.38 30.68
C LEU A 89 1.61 5.71 31.83
N SER A 90 0.70 6.66 31.61
CA SER A 90 -0.34 6.98 32.58
C SER A 90 -1.09 5.71 32.99
N ASP A 91 -1.34 5.51 34.29
CA ASP A 91 -2.15 4.37 34.76
C ASP A 91 -3.56 4.48 34.19
N VAL A 92 -3.80 3.68 33.16
CA VAL A 92 -5.07 3.63 32.46
C VAL A 92 -5.94 2.54 33.12
N PRO A 93 -7.23 2.80 33.42
CA PRO A 93 -8.11 1.81 34.03
C PRO A 93 -8.08 0.48 33.26
N ARG A 94 -8.04 -0.64 34.00
CA ARG A 94 -7.83 -1.98 33.42
C ARG A 94 -8.89 -2.41 32.42
N HIS A 95 -10.11 -1.86 32.51
CA HIS A 95 -11.24 -2.32 31.72
C HIS A 95 -11.87 -1.25 30.82
N TRP A 96 -11.94 0.02 31.22
CA TRP A 96 -12.80 1.02 30.57
C TRP A 96 -12.04 2.33 30.28
N LEU A 97 -12.16 2.82 29.04
CA LEU A 97 -11.55 4.06 28.56
C LEU A 97 -12.56 5.10 28.04
N TRP A 98 -13.85 4.74 28.05
CA TRP A 98 -14.95 5.33 27.30
C TRP A 98 -14.95 6.87 27.21
N VAL A 99 -15.10 7.58 28.33
CA VAL A 99 -15.34 9.03 28.32
C VAL A 99 -14.12 9.83 27.86
N ARG A 100 -12.92 9.49 28.37
CA ARG A 100 -11.68 10.20 28.00
C ARG A 100 -11.27 9.87 26.57
N PHE A 101 -11.47 8.62 26.15
CA PHE A 101 -11.14 8.15 24.81
C PHE A 101 -12.03 8.77 23.73
N LEU A 102 -13.36 8.77 23.92
CA LEU A 102 -14.29 9.39 22.99
C LEU A 102 -14.13 10.91 22.88
N ASN A 103 -13.68 11.54 23.97
CA ASN A 103 -13.39 12.97 23.94
C ASN A 103 -12.14 13.28 23.11
N ASN A 104 -11.17 12.37 23.07
CA ASN A 104 -9.90 12.59 22.37
C ASN A 104 -9.88 12.06 20.92
N SER A 105 -10.79 11.15 20.55
CA SER A 105 -10.84 10.57 19.20
C SER A 105 -12.08 11.04 18.42
N PHE A 106 -11.84 11.87 17.41
CA PHE A 106 -12.87 12.40 16.52
C PHE A 106 -13.65 11.30 15.80
N PHE A 107 -12.95 10.32 15.23
CA PHE A 107 -13.59 9.22 14.50
C PHE A 107 -14.34 8.26 15.41
N ALA A 108 -13.81 7.96 16.60
CA ALA A 108 -14.51 7.12 17.58
C ALA A 108 -15.83 7.78 18.02
N ARG A 109 -15.82 9.10 18.26
CA ARG A 109 -17.01 9.86 18.63
C ARG A 109 -18.09 9.81 17.55
N ARG A 110 -17.70 9.98 16.28
CA ARG A 110 -18.65 9.92 15.17
C ARG A 110 -19.20 8.51 14.97
N LEU A 111 -18.35 7.49 14.99
CA LEU A 111 -18.75 6.08 14.92
C LEU A 111 -19.78 5.72 16.02
N MET A 112 -19.52 6.12 17.27
CA MET A 112 -20.46 5.87 18.37
C MET A 112 -21.77 6.64 18.20
N ARG A 113 -21.73 7.91 17.82
CA ARG A 113 -22.95 8.72 17.64
C ARG A 113 -23.83 8.18 16.51
N SER A 114 -23.23 7.91 15.35
CA SER A 114 -23.97 7.34 14.21
C SER A 114 -24.47 5.94 14.52
N GLY A 115 -23.65 5.10 15.19
CA GLY A 115 -24.03 3.75 15.58
C GLY A 115 -25.18 3.71 16.57
N ILE A 116 -25.18 4.58 17.59
CA ILE A 116 -26.27 4.69 18.57
C ILE A 116 -27.56 5.18 17.88
N GLN A 117 -27.47 6.24 17.06
CA GLN A 117 -28.63 6.77 16.34
C GLN A 117 -29.27 5.69 15.44
N LEU A 118 -28.44 4.96 14.69
CA LEU A 118 -28.92 3.87 13.85
C LEU A 118 -29.50 2.72 14.66
N SER A 119 -28.86 2.33 15.77
CA SER A 119 -29.37 1.25 16.63
C SER A 119 -30.73 1.59 17.24
N ILE A 120 -30.94 2.85 17.66
CA ILE A 120 -32.24 3.33 18.15
C ILE A 120 -33.28 3.29 17.04
N ALA A 121 -32.95 3.79 15.84
CA ALA A 121 -33.85 3.77 14.70
C ALA A 121 -34.23 2.32 14.31
N LEU A 122 -33.25 1.41 14.25
CA LEU A 122 -33.47 0.01 13.91
C LEU A 122 -34.34 -0.69 14.98
N ALA A 123 -34.04 -0.50 16.27
CA ALA A 123 -34.84 -1.07 17.36
C ALA A 123 -36.28 -0.52 17.37
N SER A 124 -36.44 0.78 17.11
CA SER A 124 -37.77 1.39 17.00
C SER A 124 -38.59 0.79 15.85
N GLY A 125 -37.95 0.46 14.72
CA GLY A 125 -38.61 -0.22 13.62
C GLY A 125 -39.00 -1.66 13.92
N VAL A 126 -38.15 -2.43 14.62
CA VAL A 126 -38.50 -3.79 15.07
C VAL A 126 -39.74 -3.77 15.98
N LEU A 127 -39.77 -2.83 16.93
CA LEU A 127 -40.92 -2.62 17.82
C LEU A 127 -42.17 -2.14 17.06
N PHE A 128 -42.00 -1.22 16.11
CA PHE A 128 -43.10 -0.73 15.30
C PHE A 128 -43.70 -1.84 14.42
N ASN A 129 -42.86 -2.73 13.87
CA ASN A 129 -43.30 -3.88 13.10
C ASN A 129 -44.19 -4.80 13.94
N SER A 130 -43.74 -5.18 15.14
CA SER A 130 -44.47 -6.13 15.99
C SER A 130 -45.76 -5.55 16.58
N ILE A 131 -45.78 -4.25 16.91
CA ILE A 131 -46.93 -3.62 17.57
C ILE A 131 -47.99 -3.12 16.56
N PHE A 132 -47.57 -2.59 15.41
CA PHE A 132 -48.48 -1.87 14.51
C PHE A 132 -48.60 -2.49 13.13
N VAL A 133 -47.50 -3.00 12.55
CA VAL A 133 -47.50 -3.47 11.16
C VAL A 133 -48.06 -4.89 11.06
N GLN A 134 -47.56 -5.84 11.86
CA GLN A 134 -48.03 -7.23 11.83
C GLN A 134 -49.54 -7.36 12.13
N PRO A 135 -50.10 -6.73 13.19
CA PRO A 135 -51.54 -6.86 13.45
C PRO A 135 -52.42 -6.27 12.34
N LYS A 136 -51.95 -5.21 11.68
CA LYS A 136 -52.64 -4.63 10.52
C LYS A 136 -52.54 -5.52 9.29
N LEU A 137 -51.38 -6.13 9.07
CA LEU A 137 -51.15 -7.05 7.96
C LEU A 137 -52.05 -8.30 8.08
N ASP A 138 -52.20 -8.86 9.29
CA ASP A 138 -53.11 -9.99 9.58
C ASP A 138 -54.59 -9.64 9.34
N THR A 139 -54.95 -8.37 9.53
CA THR A 139 -56.30 -7.86 9.25
C THR A 139 -56.48 -7.68 7.74
N TYR A 140 -55.48 -7.11 7.08
CA TYR A 140 -55.46 -6.89 5.64
C TYR A 140 -55.53 -8.20 4.84
N GLU A 141 -54.88 -9.27 5.33
CA GLU A 141 -54.96 -10.62 4.75
C GLU A 141 -56.40 -11.12 4.62
N LYS A 142 -57.23 -10.82 5.62
CA LYS A 142 -58.63 -11.24 5.65
C LYS A 142 -59.53 -10.37 4.77
N GLU A 143 -59.16 -9.11 4.59
CA GLU A 143 -59.95 -8.14 3.83
C GLU A 143 -59.65 -8.17 2.33
N ASN A 144 -58.38 -8.35 1.93
CA ASN A 144 -57.93 -8.27 0.54
C ASN A 144 -56.87 -9.35 0.24
N PRO A 145 -57.26 -10.62 0.04
CA PRO A 145 -56.31 -11.71 -0.19
C PRO A 145 -55.52 -11.57 -1.50
N ASP A 146 -56.10 -10.95 -2.53
CA ASP A 146 -55.46 -10.82 -3.85
C ASP A 146 -54.29 -9.82 -3.87
N LEU A 147 -54.28 -8.84 -2.96
CA LEU A 147 -53.24 -7.79 -2.83
C LEU A 147 -52.29 -8.05 -1.64
N TYR A 148 -52.60 -9.07 -0.82
CA TYR A 148 -51.82 -9.42 0.37
C TYR A 148 -50.38 -9.77 0.03
N ASP A 149 -50.15 -10.60 -0.99
CA ASP A 149 -48.81 -11.07 -1.37
C ASP A 149 -47.89 -9.90 -1.76
N GLU A 150 -48.44 -8.87 -2.40
CA GLU A 150 -47.72 -7.66 -2.80
C GLU A 150 -47.36 -6.81 -1.57
N CYS A 151 -48.32 -6.52 -0.69
CA CYS A 151 -48.03 -5.76 0.53
C CYS A 151 -47.10 -6.53 1.50
N HIS A 152 -47.30 -7.84 1.65
CA HIS A 152 -46.44 -8.70 2.45
C HIS A 152 -45.00 -8.68 1.93
N THR A 153 -44.79 -8.63 0.61
CA THR A 153 -43.45 -8.51 0.01
C THR A 153 -42.75 -7.19 0.40
N LEU A 154 -43.48 -6.06 0.42
CA LEU A 154 -42.95 -4.76 0.85
C LEU A 154 -42.62 -4.72 2.36
N VAL A 155 -43.49 -5.27 3.20
CA VAL A 155 -43.27 -5.35 4.65
C VAL A 155 -42.10 -6.27 4.96
N THR A 156 -41.99 -7.41 4.30
CA THR A 156 -40.88 -8.36 4.46
C THR A 156 -39.55 -7.73 4.07
N PHE A 157 -39.51 -7.02 2.93
CA PHE A 157 -38.33 -6.25 2.52
C PHE A 157 -37.84 -5.30 3.61
N SER A 158 -38.77 -4.51 4.15
CA SER A 158 -38.50 -3.50 5.16
C SER A 158 -38.04 -4.13 6.47
N ALA A 159 -38.71 -5.21 6.90
CA ALA A 159 -38.37 -5.96 8.11
C ALA A 159 -36.94 -6.53 8.08
N VAL A 160 -36.49 -7.02 6.93
CA VAL A 160 -35.14 -7.56 6.73
C VAL A 160 -34.06 -6.49 6.98
N ILE A 161 -34.30 -5.23 6.61
CA ILE A 161 -33.39 -4.11 6.94
C ILE A 161 -33.32 -3.92 8.47
N TYR A 162 -34.46 -3.95 9.16
CA TYR A 162 -34.50 -3.76 10.61
C TYR A 162 -33.80 -4.88 11.41
N GLN A 163 -33.75 -6.10 10.87
CA GLN A 163 -33.03 -7.22 11.47
C GLN A 163 -31.50 -7.05 11.50
N THR A 164 -30.95 -6.04 10.82
CA THR A 164 -29.52 -5.69 10.86
C THR A 164 -29.07 -5.05 12.18
N LEU A 165 -30.00 -4.79 13.12
CA LEU A 165 -29.75 -4.19 14.43
C LEU A 165 -28.55 -4.79 15.19
N PRO A 166 -28.40 -6.11 15.35
CA PRO A 166 -27.27 -6.68 16.09
C PRO A 166 -25.93 -6.33 15.43
N ALA A 167 -25.88 -6.29 14.10
CA ALA A 167 -24.67 -5.96 13.37
C ALA A 167 -24.29 -4.49 13.54
N ALA A 168 -25.26 -3.57 13.48
CA ALA A 168 -25.04 -2.14 13.72
C ALA A 168 -24.47 -1.85 15.12
N ILE A 169 -24.96 -2.56 16.14
CA ILE A 169 -24.44 -2.47 17.51
C ILE A 169 -22.98 -2.92 17.52
N VAL A 170 -22.69 -4.14 17.05
CA VAL A 170 -21.34 -4.73 17.09
C VAL A 170 -20.31 -3.86 16.35
N LEU A 171 -20.67 -3.29 15.19
CA LEU A 171 -19.78 -2.42 14.42
C LEU A 171 -19.45 -1.08 15.12
N SER A 172 -20.31 -0.62 16.03
CA SER A 172 -20.08 0.61 16.80
C SER A 172 -19.21 0.38 18.04
N LEU A 173 -19.22 -0.83 18.63
CA LEU A 173 -18.52 -1.16 19.88
C LEU A 173 -17.01 -0.88 19.87
N PRO A 174 -16.25 -1.08 18.77
CA PRO A 174 -14.84 -0.71 18.72
C PRO A 174 -14.55 0.78 18.97
N GLY A 175 -15.53 1.66 18.72
CA GLY A 175 -15.46 3.08 19.04
C GLY A 175 -15.73 3.42 20.50
N SER A 176 -16.34 2.52 21.28
CA SER A 176 -16.79 2.77 22.65
C SER A 176 -15.66 2.95 23.67
N GLY A 177 -14.43 2.53 23.35
CA GLY A 177 -13.33 2.53 24.32
C GLY A 177 -13.50 1.51 25.46
N ILE A 178 -14.38 0.51 25.32
CA ILE A 178 -14.35 -0.68 26.18
C ILE A 178 -13.12 -1.49 25.77
N ARG A 179 -12.23 -1.80 26.72
CA ARG A 179 -10.96 -2.48 26.38
C ARG A 179 -11.14 -3.86 25.77
N PHE A 180 -12.26 -4.54 26.01
CA PHE A 180 -12.56 -5.80 25.33
C PHE A 180 -12.67 -5.65 23.80
N PHE A 181 -13.27 -4.55 23.34
CA PHE A 181 -13.45 -4.20 21.92
C PHE A 181 -12.31 -3.34 21.36
N GLU A 182 -11.20 -3.21 22.10
CA GLU A 182 -10.05 -2.46 21.64
C GLU A 182 -9.48 -3.09 20.36
N PRO A 183 -9.29 -2.33 19.26
CA PRO A 183 -8.86 -2.90 17.98
C PRO A 183 -7.53 -3.64 18.04
N PHE A 184 -6.60 -3.13 18.86
CA PHE A 184 -5.24 -3.63 18.95
C PHE A 184 -4.86 -3.89 20.42
N ASN A 185 -3.95 -4.83 20.64
CA ASN A 185 -3.30 -5.01 21.92
C ASN A 185 -1.80 -4.77 21.75
N ARG A 186 -1.18 -4.07 22.72
CA ARG A 186 0.28 -3.93 22.79
C ARG A 186 0.77 -5.03 23.72
N THR A 187 1.44 -6.03 23.16
CA THR A 187 2.17 -7.00 23.99
C THR A 187 3.52 -6.39 24.32
N ASN A 188 3.74 -6.05 25.58
CA ASN A 188 5.09 -5.77 26.07
C ASN A 188 5.88 -7.08 26.10
N PRO A 189 7.17 -7.08 25.76
CA PRO A 189 8.02 -8.25 25.98
C PRO A 189 8.00 -8.62 27.48
N SER A 190 8.01 -9.91 27.77
CA SER A 190 7.98 -10.47 29.12
C SER A 190 9.13 -9.91 29.95
N PRO A 191 8.92 -9.49 31.22
CA PRO A 191 10.03 -9.12 32.09
C PRO A 191 10.82 -10.40 32.41
N GLY A 192 12.07 -10.48 31.94
CA GLY A 192 12.94 -11.64 32.13
C GLY A 192 13.72 -12.08 30.89
N GLN A 193 13.60 -11.37 29.76
CA GLN A 193 14.52 -11.50 28.64
C GLN A 193 15.56 -10.39 28.80
N ASP A 194 16.78 -10.76 29.20
CA ASP A 194 17.90 -9.82 29.32
C ASP A 194 18.18 -9.23 27.93
N ILE A 195 17.84 -7.96 27.75
CA ILE A 195 18.12 -7.21 26.52
C ILE A 195 19.50 -6.60 26.71
N GLU A 196 20.48 -7.03 25.92
CA GLU A 196 21.78 -6.36 25.82
C GLU A 196 21.58 -4.89 25.43
N GLU A 197 22.30 -4.00 26.12
CA GLU A 197 22.29 -2.55 25.93
C GLU A 197 22.80 -2.18 24.52
N GLY A 198 21.90 -2.23 23.55
CA GLY A 198 22.14 -1.77 22.18
C GLY A 198 20.85 -1.57 21.39
N ASP A 199 19.75 -2.23 21.78
CA ASP A 199 18.51 -2.28 21.00
C ASP A 199 17.37 -1.47 21.64
N ALA A 200 17.64 -0.20 21.98
CA ALA A 200 16.70 0.72 22.61
C ALA A 200 15.57 1.22 21.68
N THR A 201 15.15 0.41 20.71
CA THR A 201 13.86 0.57 20.01
C THR A 201 13.13 -0.77 19.96
N SER A 202 12.81 -1.35 21.13
CA SER A 202 11.87 -2.47 21.20
C SER A 202 10.49 -2.03 20.71
N ILE A 203 10.24 -2.18 19.41
CA ILE A 203 8.95 -1.87 18.79
C ILE A 203 7.90 -2.73 19.50
N THR A 204 7.09 -2.11 20.36
CA THR A 204 6.00 -2.80 21.05
C THR A 204 5.14 -3.49 20.00
N LYS A 205 5.08 -4.83 20.02
CA LYS A 205 4.40 -5.59 18.99
C LYS A 205 2.90 -5.33 19.09
N VAL A 206 2.35 -4.66 18.08
CA VAL A 206 0.93 -4.31 17.99
C VAL A 206 0.20 -5.49 17.35
N ARG A 207 -0.63 -6.20 18.11
CA ARG A 207 -1.43 -7.32 17.58
C ARG A 207 -2.89 -6.93 17.40
N ARG A 208 -3.48 -7.24 16.25
CA ARG A 208 -4.95 -7.13 16.06
C ARG A 208 -5.69 -8.09 16.97
N ARG A 209 -6.74 -7.62 17.65
CA ARG A 209 -7.60 -8.49 18.47
C ARG A 209 -8.60 -9.26 17.59
N PHE A 210 -8.96 -10.46 18.02
CA PHE A 210 -9.93 -11.31 17.33
C PHE A 210 -11.30 -10.63 17.14
N VAL A 211 -11.79 -9.92 18.15
CA VAL A 211 -13.06 -9.19 18.09
C VAL A 211 -13.05 -8.12 16.99
N PHE A 212 -11.90 -7.48 16.77
CA PHE A 212 -11.75 -6.49 15.71
C PHE A 212 -11.76 -7.12 14.32
N GLN A 213 -11.12 -8.28 14.16
CA GLN A 213 -11.20 -9.08 12.93
C GLN A 213 -12.63 -9.53 12.64
N LEU A 214 -13.39 -9.91 13.68
CA LEU A 214 -14.81 -10.24 13.54
C LEU A 214 -15.63 -9.05 13.06
N CYS A 215 -15.35 -7.84 13.57
CA CYS A 215 -16.00 -6.61 13.09
C CYS A 215 -15.67 -6.31 11.62
N GLU A 216 -14.42 -6.55 11.18
CA GLU A 216 -14.04 -6.43 9.76
C GLU A 216 -14.85 -7.39 8.88
N VAL A 217 -14.95 -8.66 9.26
CA VAL A 217 -15.72 -9.67 8.51
C VAL A 217 -17.21 -9.33 8.52
N LEU A 218 -17.76 -8.94 9.67
CA LEU A 218 -19.16 -8.54 9.81
C LEU A 218 -19.49 -7.35 8.90
N ALA A 219 -18.62 -6.35 8.82
CA ALA A 219 -18.82 -5.21 7.92
C ALA A 219 -18.86 -5.64 6.45
N VAL A 220 -18.03 -6.60 6.03
CA VAL A 220 -18.10 -7.16 4.67
C VAL A 220 -19.39 -7.93 4.44
N CYS A 221 -19.80 -8.77 5.39
CA CYS A 221 -21.09 -9.47 5.31
C CYS A 221 -22.25 -8.49 5.16
N MET A 222 -22.22 -7.37 5.87
CA MET A 222 -23.21 -6.30 5.75
C MET A 222 -23.22 -5.66 4.36
N LEU A 223 -22.05 -5.40 3.76
CA LEU A 223 -21.98 -4.87 2.39
C LEU A 223 -22.50 -5.85 1.33
N ILE A 224 -22.20 -7.14 1.49
CA ILE A 224 -22.74 -8.18 0.61
C ILE A 224 -24.26 -8.27 0.78
N PHE A 225 -24.75 -8.22 2.01
CA PHE A 225 -26.17 -8.17 2.31
C PHE A 225 -26.84 -6.95 1.68
N ASP A 226 -26.26 -5.76 1.80
CA ASP A 226 -26.77 -4.54 1.18
C ASP A 226 -26.83 -4.64 -0.35
N PHE A 227 -25.85 -5.31 -0.97
CA PHE A 227 -25.86 -5.58 -2.41
C PHE A 227 -26.99 -6.54 -2.82
N LEU A 228 -27.21 -7.62 -2.05
CA LEU A 228 -28.33 -8.54 -2.28
C LEU A 228 -29.69 -7.83 -2.09
N LEU A 229 -29.75 -6.89 -1.14
CA LEU A 229 -30.94 -6.10 -0.85
C LEU A 229 -31.33 -5.19 -2.01
N VAL A 230 -30.36 -4.64 -2.76
CA VAL A 230 -30.63 -3.92 -4.02
C VAL A 230 -31.31 -4.84 -5.04
N GLY A 231 -30.86 -6.09 -5.15
CA GLY A 231 -31.52 -7.08 -6.02
C GLY A 231 -32.96 -7.40 -5.59
N TYR A 232 -33.21 -7.52 -4.28
CA TYR A 232 -34.55 -7.72 -3.75
C TYR A 232 -35.44 -6.47 -3.97
N PHE A 233 -34.88 -5.27 -3.83
CA PHE A 233 -35.61 -4.02 -4.10
C PHE A 233 -36.11 -3.93 -5.55
N LEU A 234 -35.31 -4.38 -6.53
CA LEU A 234 -35.76 -4.45 -7.93
C LEU A 234 -36.99 -5.34 -8.07
N ARG A 235 -37.04 -6.48 -7.35
CA ARG A 235 -38.24 -7.34 -7.34
C ARG A 235 -39.46 -6.59 -6.79
N VAL A 236 -39.32 -5.88 -5.67
CA VAL A 236 -40.41 -5.08 -5.06
C VAL A 236 -40.93 -4.01 -6.03
N LEU A 237 -40.02 -3.39 -6.80
CA LEU A 237 -40.36 -2.36 -7.78
C LEU A 237 -41.11 -2.94 -8.99
N PHE A 238 -40.70 -4.11 -9.50
CA PHE A 238 -41.36 -4.76 -10.64
C PHE A 238 -42.72 -5.37 -10.30
N THR A 239 -42.97 -5.74 -9.04
CA THR A 239 -44.27 -6.26 -8.59
C THR A 239 -45.28 -5.16 -8.27
N GLY A 240 -44.94 -3.87 -8.38
CA GLY A 240 -45.86 -2.76 -8.06
C GLY A 240 -46.27 -2.68 -6.58
N ALA A 241 -45.55 -3.38 -5.69
CA ALA A 241 -45.92 -3.56 -4.29
C ALA A 241 -45.94 -2.24 -3.48
N ILE A 242 -45.25 -1.20 -3.97
CA ILE A 242 -45.22 0.13 -3.35
C ILE A 242 -46.57 0.85 -3.47
N ASP A 243 -47.23 0.71 -4.62
CA ASP A 243 -48.50 1.37 -4.91
C ASP A 243 -49.71 0.56 -4.40
N SER A 244 -49.54 -0.77 -4.33
CA SER A 244 -50.55 -1.72 -3.87
C SER A 244 -50.88 -1.58 -2.38
N CYS A 245 -49.88 -1.29 -1.54
CA CYS A 245 -50.08 -1.13 -0.10
C CYS A 245 -50.29 0.34 0.32
N GLY A 246 -51.54 0.77 0.37
CA GLY A 246 -51.95 2.15 0.72
C GLY A 246 -51.96 2.49 2.21
N ASP A 247 -51.57 1.56 3.09
CA ASP A 247 -51.60 1.78 4.53
C ASP A 247 -50.46 2.71 5.00
N VAL A 248 -50.85 3.79 5.69
CA VAL A 248 -49.91 4.78 6.27
C VAL A 248 -48.87 4.12 7.18
N ALA A 249 -49.26 3.06 7.91
CA ALA A 249 -48.35 2.32 8.76
C ALA A 249 -47.26 1.61 7.95
N SER A 250 -47.62 0.88 6.90
CA SER A 250 -46.70 0.14 6.03
C SER A 250 -45.79 1.07 5.23
N GLN A 251 -46.32 2.20 4.74
CA GLN A 251 -45.52 3.22 4.04
C GLN A 251 -44.51 3.91 4.97
N SER A 252 -44.94 4.28 6.18
CA SER A 252 -44.03 4.86 7.18
C SER A 252 -42.94 3.88 7.62
N PHE A 253 -43.28 2.59 7.70
CA PHE A 253 -42.33 1.51 8.00
C PHE A 253 -41.30 1.34 6.88
N ALA A 254 -41.73 1.32 5.62
CA ALA A 254 -40.83 1.23 4.48
C ALA A 254 -39.89 2.46 4.36
N PHE A 255 -40.41 3.66 4.58
CA PHE A 255 -39.61 4.89 4.59
C PHE A 255 -38.56 4.87 5.70
N GLY A 256 -38.96 4.46 6.92
CA GLY A 256 -38.03 4.27 8.02
C GLY A 256 -36.92 3.26 7.69
N ALA A 257 -37.26 2.18 6.99
CA ALA A 257 -36.31 1.16 6.56
C ALA A 257 -35.29 1.75 5.58
N ALA A 258 -35.72 2.57 4.62
CA ALA A 258 -34.84 3.26 3.67
C ALA A 258 -33.83 4.20 4.38
N VAL A 259 -34.28 4.93 5.40
CA VAL A 259 -33.38 5.78 6.22
C VAL A 259 -32.37 4.93 6.98
N CYS A 260 -32.81 3.82 7.59
CA CYS A 260 -31.93 2.87 8.28
C CYS A 260 -30.90 2.24 7.33
N TYR A 261 -31.31 1.88 6.11
CA TYR A 261 -30.44 1.37 5.07
C TYR A 261 -29.32 2.37 4.72
N ALA A 262 -29.66 3.63 4.49
CA ALA A 262 -28.64 4.68 4.28
C ALA A 262 -27.73 4.85 5.52
N GLY A 263 -28.29 4.73 6.72
CA GLY A 263 -27.55 4.79 7.97
C GLY A 263 -26.48 3.70 8.13
N LEU A 264 -26.72 2.49 7.60
CA LEU A 264 -25.74 1.39 7.61
C LEU A 264 -24.44 1.78 6.89
N PHE A 265 -24.55 2.39 5.70
CA PHE A 265 -23.37 2.90 4.97
C PHE A 265 -22.60 3.96 5.77
N VAL A 266 -23.31 4.83 6.50
CA VAL A 266 -22.69 5.86 7.36
C VAL A 266 -21.90 5.21 8.50
N VAL A 267 -22.44 4.18 9.14
CA VAL A 267 -21.73 3.45 10.22
C VAL A 267 -20.51 2.72 9.66
N ILE A 268 -20.63 2.02 8.53
CA ILE A 268 -19.52 1.33 7.87
C ILE A 268 -18.42 2.32 7.45
N TYR A 269 -18.81 3.48 6.90
CA TYR A 269 -17.89 4.57 6.55
C TYR A 269 -17.07 5.05 7.75
N TYR A 270 -17.74 5.36 8.87
CA TYR A 270 -17.04 5.81 10.08
C TYR A 270 -16.22 4.71 10.73
N PHE A 271 -16.65 3.45 10.63
CA PHE A 271 -15.87 2.30 11.09
C PHE A 271 -14.57 2.16 10.28
N ALA A 272 -14.64 2.24 8.95
CA ALA A 272 -13.47 2.21 8.07
C ALA A 272 -12.49 3.35 8.36
N ARG A 273 -13.00 4.58 8.53
CA ARG A 273 -12.18 5.75 8.86
C ARG A 273 -11.55 5.66 10.26
N TYR A 274 -12.31 5.19 11.25
CA TYR A 274 -11.81 4.95 12.60
C TYR A 274 -10.67 3.92 12.60
N ARG A 275 -10.87 2.79 11.92
CA ARG A 275 -9.85 1.75 11.75
C ARG A 275 -8.54 2.30 11.21
N GLU A 276 -8.60 3.05 10.11
CA GLU A 276 -7.40 3.57 9.45
C GLU A 276 -6.69 4.58 10.33
N HIS A 277 -7.43 5.45 11.01
CA HIS A 277 -6.88 6.41 11.96
C HIS A 277 -6.12 5.73 13.11
N ILE A 278 -6.66 4.65 13.69
CA ILE A 278 -5.97 3.91 14.75
C ILE A 278 -4.72 3.21 14.23
N LYS A 279 -4.77 2.63 13.01
CA LYS A 279 -3.58 2.04 12.37
C LYS A 279 -2.46 3.07 12.23
N MET A 280 -2.78 4.26 11.74
CA MET A 280 -1.83 5.36 11.58
C MET A 280 -1.24 5.80 12.93
N GLN A 281 -2.05 5.93 13.99
CA GLN A 281 -1.57 6.30 15.33
C GLN A 281 -0.61 5.27 15.95
N LEU A 282 -0.72 4.01 15.54
CA LEU A 282 0.12 2.92 16.05
C LEU A 282 1.40 2.71 15.22
N GLY A 283 1.56 3.42 14.10
CA GLY A 283 2.66 3.20 13.17
C GLY A 283 2.66 1.82 12.51
N ALA A 284 1.59 1.04 12.69
CA ALA A 284 1.48 -0.33 12.17
C ALA A 284 0.79 -0.29 10.81
N PHE A 285 1.50 0.17 9.78
CA PHE A 285 0.94 0.39 8.44
C PHE A 285 0.67 -0.92 7.68
N GLN A 286 1.53 -1.92 7.82
CA GLN A 286 1.42 -3.19 7.10
C GLN A 286 0.62 -4.23 7.91
N GLU A 287 -0.24 -4.98 7.22
CA GLU A 287 -1.06 -6.02 7.87
C GLU A 287 -0.24 -7.20 8.42
N ALA A 288 0.96 -7.44 7.86
CA ALA A 288 1.90 -8.48 8.28
C ALA A 288 2.61 -8.18 9.62
N ASP A 289 2.73 -6.91 9.98
CA ASP A 289 3.31 -6.51 11.28
C ASP A 289 2.30 -6.72 12.42
N GLN A 290 1.01 -6.83 12.08
CA GLN A 290 -0.11 -6.90 13.01
C GLN A 290 -0.56 -8.33 13.37
N THR A 291 -0.20 -9.35 12.59
CA THR A 291 -0.67 -10.74 12.77
C THR A 291 0.18 -11.55 13.74
N GLY A 292 1.33 -11.03 14.13
CA GLY A 292 2.16 -11.60 15.16
C GLY A 292 2.57 -13.05 14.91
N ASP A 293 3.32 -13.30 13.85
CA ASP A 293 3.99 -14.59 13.66
C ASP A 293 4.86 -14.90 14.89
N VAL A 294 4.54 -16.00 15.57
CA VAL A 294 5.25 -16.50 16.76
C VAL A 294 6.56 -17.18 16.35
N ARG A 295 6.68 -17.59 15.08
CA ARG A 295 7.90 -18.18 14.48
C ARG A 295 9.07 -17.21 14.39
N LYS A 296 8.88 -15.92 14.69
CA LYS A 296 9.90 -14.86 14.65
C LYS A 296 10.88 -14.90 15.82
N TYR A 297 10.57 -15.60 16.92
CA TYR A 297 11.32 -15.53 18.19
C TYR A 297 11.79 -16.90 18.71
N VAL A 298 11.91 -17.90 17.84
CA VAL A 298 12.46 -19.20 18.26
C VAL A 298 13.98 -19.08 18.29
N ASP A 299 14.54 -19.10 19.49
CA ASP A 299 15.98 -19.07 19.72
C ASP A 299 16.63 -20.33 19.14
N LEU A 300 17.58 -20.15 18.20
CA LEU A 300 18.27 -21.26 17.53
C LEU A 300 19.09 -22.12 18.50
N ARG A 301 19.53 -21.54 19.63
CA ARG A 301 20.40 -22.22 20.60
C ARG A 301 19.63 -23.05 21.62
N ILE A 302 18.35 -22.76 21.85
CA ILE A 302 17.58 -23.32 22.97
C ILE A 302 16.74 -24.54 22.55
N ASP A 303 16.42 -24.71 21.28
CA ASP A 303 15.42 -25.71 20.88
C ASP A 303 16.02 -27.08 20.54
N GLN A 304 16.23 -27.92 21.57
CA GLN A 304 16.51 -29.37 21.46
C GLN A 304 15.43 -30.16 20.68
N LYS A 305 14.34 -29.51 20.23
CA LYS A 305 13.20 -30.11 19.51
C LYS A 305 13.32 -30.06 17.99
N LEU A 306 14.40 -29.50 17.43
CA LEU A 306 14.67 -29.47 15.98
C LEU A 306 15.25 -30.81 15.45
N ASN A 307 14.63 -31.93 15.78
CA ASN A 307 15.12 -33.27 15.44
C ASN A 307 14.98 -33.64 13.95
N THR A 308 14.43 -32.76 13.11
CA THR A 308 14.19 -33.05 11.69
C THR A 308 14.79 -31.96 10.81
N THR A 309 15.56 -32.37 9.79
CA THR A 309 16.14 -31.48 8.76
C THR A 309 15.11 -30.53 8.14
N ARG A 310 13.88 -31.00 7.91
CA ARG A 310 12.77 -30.17 7.40
C ARG A 310 12.37 -29.04 8.36
N LYS A 311 12.31 -29.31 9.67
CA LYS A 311 11.96 -28.29 10.68
C LYS A 311 13.09 -27.28 10.79
N LEU A 312 14.33 -27.76 10.84
CA LEU A 312 15.53 -26.93 10.83
C LEU A 312 15.57 -25.98 9.62
N LEU A 313 15.38 -26.52 8.40
CA LEU A 313 15.27 -25.72 7.18
C LEU A 313 14.18 -24.67 7.26
N SER A 314 13.01 -25.01 7.83
CA SER A 314 11.92 -24.04 7.95
C SER A 314 12.26 -22.88 8.89
N VAL A 315 12.98 -23.14 9.97
CA VAL A 315 13.42 -22.09 10.92
C VAL A 315 14.51 -21.23 10.30
N VAL A 316 15.53 -21.85 9.70
CA VAL A 316 16.63 -21.14 9.01
C VAL A 316 16.09 -20.21 7.94
N ARG A 317 15.17 -20.69 7.08
CA ARG A 317 14.56 -19.86 6.02
C ARG A 317 13.80 -18.67 6.58
N ILE A 318 12.97 -18.88 7.60
CA ILE A 318 12.17 -17.83 8.22
C ILE A 318 13.09 -16.78 8.86
N ARG A 319 14.08 -17.22 9.65
CA ARG A 319 14.99 -16.30 10.35
C ARG A 319 15.86 -15.53 9.36
N LEU A 320 16.42 -16.21 8.35
CA LEU A 320 17.22 -15.57 7.30
C LEU A 320 16.41 -14.51 6.56
N TYR A 321 15.18 -14.84 6.13
CA TYR A 321 14.29 -13.87 5.48
C TYR A 321 14.05 -12.63 6.35
N TYR A 322 13.81 -12.79 7.65
CA TYR A 322 13.56 -11.66 8.57
C TYR A 322 14.84 -10.88 8.94
N ALA A 323 15.99 -11.55 9.06
CA ALA A 323 17.29 -10.93 9.27
C ALA A 323 17.63 -10.04 8.06
N THR A 324 17.50 -10.57 6.83
CA THR A 324 17.70 -9.80 5.60
C THR A 324 16.73 -8.64 5.49
N ARG A 325 15.47 -8.82 5.89
CA ARG A 325 14.48 -7.73 5.87
C ARG A 325 14.81 -6.60 6.84
N ARG A 326 15.48 -6.90 7.95
CA ARG A 326 16.00 -5.90 8.91
C ARG A 326 17.31 -5.26 8.43
N GLY A 327 18.04 -5.94 7.54
CA GLY A 327 19.36 -5.53 7.09
C GLY A 327 20.47 -5.86 8.09
N ASP A 328 20.22 -6.76 9.04
CA ASP A 328 21.19 -7.19 10.05
C ASP A 328 22.15 -8.23 9.45
N LEU A 329 23.35 -7.78 9.10
CA LEU A 329 24.37 -8.60 8.43
C LEU A 329 24.98 -9.64 9.37
N ASP A 330 25.14 -9.31 10.65
CA ASP A 330 25.76 -10.19 11.63
C ASP A 330 24.83 -11.36 11.95
N GLU A 331 23.53 -11.08 12.11
CA GLU A 331 22.54 -12.14 12.28
C GLU A 331 22.42 -13.02 11.03
N MET A 332 22.45 -12.43 9.82
CA MET A 332 22.46 -13.20 8.58
C MET A 332 23.66 -14.17 8.54
N ARG A 333 24.85 -13.70 8.92
CA ARG A 333 26.07 -14.50 8.97
C ARG A 333 25.93 -15.63 9.99
N GLU A 334 25.48 -15.35 11.22
CA GLU A 334 25.27 -16.37 12.25
C GLU A 334 24.33 -17.48 11.76
N ILE A 335 23.24 -17.12 11.07
CA ILE A 335 22.26 -18.08 10.56
C ILE A 335 22.85 -18.95 9.45
N LEU A 336 23.64 -18.36 8.54
CA LEU A 336 24.27 -19.07 7.44
C LEU A 336 25.38 -20.01 7.93
N GLU A 337 26.21 -19.56 8.87
CA GLU A 337 27.22 -20.40 9.53
C GLU A 337 26.58 -21.54 10.32
N PHE A 338 25.50 -21.28 11.03
CA PHE A 338 24.73 -22.33 11.68
C PHE A 338 24.16 -23.34 10.67
N ALA A 339 23.72 -22.86 9.51
CA ALA A 339 23.18 -23.73 8.46
C ALA A 339 24.26 -24.65 7.86
N THR A 340 25.45 -24.12 7.58
CA THR A 340 26.58 -24.90 7.07
C THR A 340 27.10 -25.89 8.11
N ALA A 341 27.23 -25.48 9.38
CA ALA A 341 27.65 -26.34 10.48
C ALA A 341 26.70 -27.53 10.74
N LYS A 342 25.41 -27.39 10.40
CA LYS A 342 24.42 -28.47 10.49
C LYS A 342 24.32 -29.32 9.21
N GLY A 343 25.21 -29.14 8.23
CA GLY A 343 25.26 -29.96 7.01
C GLY A 343 24.09 -29.71 6.05
N LEU A 344 23.41 -28.55 6.13
CA LEU A 344 22.25 -28.26 5.27
C LEU A 344 22.65 -28.10 3.79
N ALA A 345 23.93 -27.82 3.52
CA ALA A 345 24.49 -27.79 2.17
C ALA A 345 24.33 -29.14 1.44
N GLU A 346 24.55 -30.26 2.14
CA GLU A 346 24.39 -31.61 1.58
C GLU A 346 22.94 -31.92 1.17
N VAL A 347 21.98 -31.26 1.81
CA VAL A 347 20.53 -31.39 1.52
C VAL A 347 20.13 -30.52 0.30
N GLY A 348 21.05 -29.70 -0.21
CA GLY A 348 20.84 -28.79 -1.34
C GLY A 348 20.44 -27.37 -0.94
N PHE A 349 20.81 -26.90 0.25
CA PHE A 349 20.72 -25.49 0.61
C PHE A 349 21.96 -24.72 0.09
N PRO A 350 21.83 -23.52 -0.52
CA PRO A 350 20.59 -22.79 -0.80
C PRO A 350 19.87 -23.21 -2.10
N GLY A 351 20.57 -23.76 -3.10
CA GLY A 351 20.06 -23.93 -4.48
C GLY A 351 18.71 -24.64 -4.60
N LYS A 352 18.56 -25.87 -4.10
CA LYS A 352 17.29 -26.64 -4.18
C LYS A 352 16.16 -25.99 -3.37
N VAL A 353 16.51 -25.30 -2.29
CA VAL A 353 15.55 -24.69 -1.37
C VAL A 353 14.95 -23.42 -1.97
N TYR A 354 15.75 -22.61 -2.63
CA TYR A 354 15.35 -21.34 -3.23
C TYR A 354 15.12 -21.40 -4.74
N ALA A 355 15.25 -22.57 -5.37
CA ALA A 355 14.91 -22.80 -6.77
C ALA A 355 13.52 -22.25 -7.17
N ALA A 356 13.41 -21.74 -8.41
CA ALA A 356 12.22 -21.09 -8.94
C ALA A 356 10.92 -21.82 -8.58
N PRO A 357 9.92 -21.12 -8.05
CA PRO A 357 8.60 -21.69 -7.89
C PRO A 357 7.94 -21.89 -9.26
N LYS A 358 7.23 -23.00 -9.45
CA LYS A 358 6.45 -23.24 -10.67
C LYS A 358 5.06 -22.66 -10.54
N ILE A 359 4.58 -21.96 -11.57
CA ILE A 359 3.19 -21.51 -11.67
C ILE A 359 2.30 -22.72 -11.96
N ARG A 360 1.41 -23.06 -11.03
CA ARG A 360 0.42 -24.14 -11.15
C ARG A 360 -0.92 -23.57 -11.60
N TRP A 361 -1.63 -24.34 -12.43
CA TRP A 361 -2.94 -23.95 -12.97
C TRP A 361 -2.95 -22.57 -13.63
N LYS A 362 -1.81 -22.12 -14.19
CA LYS A 362 -1.57 -20.79 -14.77
C LYS A 362 -1.71 -19.59 -13.82
N PHE A 363 -2.25 -19.75 -12.60
CA PHE A 363 -2.54 -18.63 -11.69
C PHE A 363 -1.81 -18.69 -10.35
N PHE A 364 -1.41 -19.87 -9.87
CA PHE A 364 -0.96 -20.05 -8.50
C PHE A 364 0.53 -20.37 -8.40
N ALA A 365 1.27 -19.52 -7.72
CA ALA A 365 2.65 -19.76 -7.33
C ALA A 365 2.84 -19.40 -5.85
N ARG A 366 3.68 -20.18 -5.17
CA ARG A 366 4.06 -19.97 -3.77
C ARG A 366 5.45 -19.36 -3.73
N SER A 367 5.57 -18.22 -3.04
CA SER A 367 6.85 -17.57 -2.80
C SER A 367 7.80 -18.49 -2.04
N ARG A 368 9.08 -18.48 -2.43
CA ARG A 368 10.16 -19.13 -1.70
C ARG A 368 10.75 -18.23 -0.62
N GLU A 369 10.36 -16.96 -0.58
CA GLU A 369 10.87 -15.96 0.36
C GLU A 369 12.40 -15.88 0.24
N ASN A 370 12.88 -15.85 -1.00
CA ASN A 370 14.31 -15.85 -1.28
C ASN A 370 14.94 -14.55 -0.71
N PRO A 371 15.94 -14.66 0.20
CA PRO A 371 16.57 -13.50 0.81
C PRO A 371 17.27 -12.60 -0.23
N VAL A 372 17.72 -13.14 -1.37
CA VAL A 372 18.33 -12.34 -2.45
C VAL A 372 17.36 -11.28 -2.97
N HIS A 373 16.10 -11.64 -3.24
CA HIS A 373 15.08 -10.68 -3.68
C HIS A 373 14.78 -9.63 -2.62
N VAL A 374 14.83 -10.00 -1.33
CA VAL A 374 14.62 -9.06 -0.22
C VAL A 374 15.77 -8.07 -0.12
N ALA A 375 17.01 -8.55 -0.16
CA ALA A 375 18.21 -7.71 -0.13
C ALA A 375 18.24 -6.75 -1.33
N ALA A 376 17.90 -7.25 -2.52
CA ALA A 376 17.83 -6.44 -3.74
C ALA A 376 16.73 -5.37 -3.68
N LEU A 377 15.56 -5.71 -3.12
CA LEU A 377 14.46 -4.76 -2.92
C LEU A 377 14.85 -3.60 -1.98
N LEU A 378 15.61 -3.91 -0.93
CA LEU A 378 16.09 -2.96 0.07
C LEU A 378 17.31 -2.14 -0.37
N GLY A 379 17.98 -2.54 -1.45
CA GLY A 379 19.20 -1.90 -1.91
C GLY A 379 20.46 -2.25 -1.11
N ASN A 380 20.45 -3.36 -0.35
CA ASN A 380 21.57 -3.74 0.53
C ASN A 380 22.58 -4.63 -0.23
N THR A 381 23.57 -4.00 -0.85
CA THR A 381 24.62 -4.70 -1.61
C THR A 381 25.49 -5.60 -0.74
N ARG A 382 25.79 -5.21 0.51
CA ARG A 382 26.58 -6.04 1.44
C ARG A 382 25.87 -7.35 1.81
N ALA A 383 24.54 -7.29 1.95
CA ALA A 383 23.75 -8.50 2.17
C ALA A 383 23.75 -9.40 0.93
N LEU A 384 23.74 -8.83 -0.28
CA LEU A 384 23.87 -9.59 -1.53
C LEU A 384 25.24 -10.24 -1.66
N GLU A 385 26.32 -9.53 -1.32
CA GLU A 385 27.69 -10.07 -1.28
C GLU A 385 27.77 -11.27 -0.32
N LEU A 386 27.23 -11.14 0.89
CA LEU A 386 27.18 -12.25 1.84
C LEU A 386 26.39 -13.44 1.31
N LEU A 387 25.27 -13.21 0.62
CA LEU A 387 24.48 -14.31 0.04
C LEU A 387 25.22 -14.96 -1.15
N GLU A 388 25.96 -14.19 -1.95
CA GLU A 388 26.81 -14.69 -3.04
C GLU A 388 27.90 -15.63 -2.50
N GLU A 389 28.58 -15.24 -1.42
CA GLU A 389 29.62 -16.03 -0.75
C GLU A 389 29.12 -17.42 -0.32
N TYR A 390 27.84 -17.52 0.06
CA TYR A 390 27.20 -18.77 0.48
C TYR A 390 26.49 -19.52 -0.66
N GLY A 391 26.73 -19.12 -1.92
CA GLY A 391 26.27 -19.82 -3.11
C GLY A 391 24.80 -19.62 -3.49
N PHE A 392 24.21 -18.48 -3.12
CA PHE A 392 22.88 -18.11 -3.60
C PHE A 392 22.94 -17.63 -5.06
N ASP A 393 21.97 -18.07 -5.86
CA ASP A 393 21.84 -17.66 -7.25
C ASP A 393 21.16 -16.28 -7.37
N MET A 394 21.79 -15.37 -8.12
CA MET A 394 21.35 -13.99 -8.35
C MET A 394 20.37 -13.84 -9.52
N GLU A 395 20.17 -14.89 -10.31
CA GLU A 395 19.24 -14.89 -11.46
C GLU A 395 17.90 -15.60 -11.16
N GLU A 396 17.81 -16.25 -10.00
CA GLU A 396 16.66 -17.09 -9.66
C GLU A 396 15.35 -16.31 -9.57
N LEU A 397 14.25 -16.90 -10.03
CA LEU A 397 12.94 -16.25 -10.05
C LEU A 397 12.20 -16.49 -8.72
N ASP A 398 11.59 -15.47 -8.13
CA ASP A 398 10.69 -15.64 -6.99
C ASP A 398 9.44 -14.76 -7.08
N LYS A 399 8.39 -15.19 -6.37
CA LYS A 399 7.16 -14.42 -6.17
C LYS A 399 7.36 -13.44 -5.02
N VAL A 400 7.68 -12.20 -5.35
CA VAL A 400 7.85 -11.12 -4.34
C VAL A 400 6.51 -10.56 -3.88
N ARG A 401 5.62 -10.27 -4.84
CA ARG A 401 4.28 -9.77 -4.55
C ARG A 401 3.39 -10.90 -4.01
N ARG A 402 3.19 -10.91 -2.69
CA ARG A 402 2.36 -11.89 -1.99
C ARG A 402 0.97 -11.32 -1.72
N VAL A 403 -0.05 -12.13 -1.97
CA VAL A 403 -1.40 -11.84 -1.48
C VAL A 403 -1.43 -12.20 -0.01
N VAL A 404 -1.49 -11.18 0.85
CA VAL A 404 -1.76 -11.39 2.27
C VAL A 404 -3.26 -11.57 2.39
N VAL A 405 -3.72 -12.82 2.51
CA VAL A 405 -5.13 -13.10 2.84
C VAL A 405 -5.32 -12.73 4.30
N SER A 406 -5.88 -11.55 4.51
CA SER A 406 -6.10 -10.94 5.81
C SER A 406 -7.54 -10.43 5.85
N THR A 407 -8.18 -10.51 7.01
CA THR A 407 -9.52 -9.94 7.24
C THR A 407 -9.56 -8.45 6.87
N GLY A 408 -8.42 -7.76 7.02
CA GLY A 408 -8.27 -6.36 6.70
C GLY A 408 -8.16 -6.07 5.20
N GLY A 409 -7.42 -6.87 4.45
CA GLY A 409 -7.36 -6.80 2.99
C GLY A 409 -8.70 -7.18 2.35
N PHE A 410 -9.37 -8.21 2.88
CA PHE A 410 -10.73 -8.60 2.46
C PHE A 410 -11.73 -7.46 2.73
N PHE A 411 -11.69 -6.84 3.91
CA PHE A 411 -12.50 -5.66 4.24
C PHE A 411 -12.33 -4.51 3.24
N TRP A 412 -11.07 -4.14 2.94
CA TRP A 412 -10.80 -3.04 2.02
C TRP A 412 -11.25 -3.34 0.58
N HIS A 413 -11.21 -4.59 0.15
CA HIS A 413 -11.66 -4.99 -1.19
C HIS A 413 -13.14 -4.64 -1.46
N PHE A 414 -14.00 -4.72 -0.44
CA PHE A 414 -15.42 -4.34 -0.57
C PHE A 414 -15.67 -2.87 -0.22
N VAL A 415 -15.02 -2.38 0.85
CA VAL A 415 -15.26 -1.02 1.37
C VAL A 415 -14.76 0.08 0.43
N GLN A 416 -13.79 -0.22 -0.46
CA GLN A 416 -13.33 0.74 -1.46
C GLN A 416 -14.44 1.27 -2.39
N LEU A 417 -15.56 0.54 -2.53
CA LEU A 417 -16.74 1.02 -3.26
C LEU A 417 -17.39 2.25 -2.60
N ILE A 418 -17.19 2.44 -1.29
CA ILE A 418 -17.82 3.50 -0.49
C ILE A 418 -16.77 4.51 0.00
N VAL A 419 -15.57 4.05 0.34
CA VAL A 419 -14.51 4.86 0.95
C VAL A 419 -13.28 4.84 0.06
N LYS A 420 -12.92 6.00 -0.51
CA LYS A 420 -11.60 6.16 -1.15
C LYS A 420 -10.50 6.04 -0.11
N ARG A 421 -9.58 5.10 -0.34
CA ARG A 421 -8.36 4.92 0.46
C ARG A 421 -7.46 6.17 0.24
N PRO A 422 -6.85 6.74 1.30
CA PRO A 422 -5.91 7.83 1.14
C PRO A 422 -4.70 7.38 0.29
N GLN A 423 -4.29 8.20 -0.68
CA GLN A 423 -3.11 7.97 -1.51
C GLN A 423 -1.85 7.87 -0.62
N GLY A 424 -1.00 6.86 -0.86
CA GLY A 424 0.25 6.66 -0.11
C GLY A 424 0.28 5.45 0.83
N SER A 425 -0.79 4.64 0.92
CA SER A 425 -0.63 3.28 1.46
C SER A 425 -0.04 2.40 0.37
N ASN A 426 1.19 1.89 0.55
CA ASN A 426 1.92 1.02 -0.38
C ASN A 426 1.25 -0.35 -0.69
N GLU A 427 -0.05 -0.48 -0.48
CA GLU A 427 -0.89 -1.64 -0.79
C GLU A 427 -1.79 -1.39 -2.03
N ASP A 428 -1.52 -0.36 -2.84
CA ASP A 428 -2.25 -0.08 -4.10
C ASP A 428 -2.24 -1.27 -5.08
N THR A 429 -1.38 -2.25 -4.88
CA THR A 429 -1.52 -3.55 -5.53
C THR A 429 -2.41 -4.45 -4.70
N ALA A 430 -3.73 -4.32 -4.84
CA ALA A 430 -4.61 -5.48 -4.72
C ALA A 430 -4.18 -6.48 -5.81
N VAL A 431 -3.10 -7.23 -5.55
CA VAL A 431 -2.66 -8.32 -6.41
C VAL A 431 -3.82 -9.30 -6.36
N SER A 432 -4.58 -9.36 -7.46
CA SER A 432 -5.63 -10.36 -7.61
C SER A 432 -5.06 -11.71 -7.20
N VAL A 433 -5.84 -12.51 -6.47
CA VAL A 433 -5.46 -13.88 -6.08
C VAL A 433 -4.99 -14.70 -7.30
N PHE A 434 -5.53 -14.36 -8.47
CA PHE A 434 -5.24 -14.98 -9.76
C PHE A 434 -4.07 -14.34 -10.52
N HIS A 435 -3.51 -13.24 -10.02
CA HIS A 435 -2.33 -12.60 -10.61
C HIS A 435 -1.07 -13.09 -9.89
N THR A 436 -0.25 -13.82 -10.64
CA THR A 436 1.10 -14.21 -10.23
C THR A 436 2.14 -13.72 -11.21
N SER A 437 3.22 -13.15 -10.65
CA SER A 437 4.43 -12.77 -11.35
C SER A 437 5.63 -13.25 -10.53
N LEU A 438 6.57 -13.90 -11.21
CA LEU A 438 7.86 -14.33 -10.70
C LEU A 438 8.92 -13.47 -11.39
N VAL A 439 9.80 -12.90 -10.60
CA VAL A 439 10.76 -11.90 -11.06
C VAL A 439 12.15 -12.21 -10.53
N THR A 440 13.17 -11.73 -11.21
CA THR A 440 14.57 -11.84 -10.73
C THR A 440 14.85 -10.78 -9.66
N PRO A 441 15.95 -10.91 -8.89
CA PRO A 441 16.41 -9.85 -7.99
C PRO A 441 16.64 -8.51 -8.72
N LEU A 442 17.12 -8.53 -9.97
CA LEU A 442 17.31 -7.33 -10.78
C LEU A 442 16.00 -6.58 -11.05
N HIS A 443 14.90 -7.29 -11.35
CA HIS A 443 13.58 -6.64 -11.47
C HIS A 443 13.17 -5.91 -10.18
N CYS A 444 13.53 -6.47 -9.02
CA CYS A 444 13.19 -5.89 -7.72
C CYS A 444 13.96 -4.58 -7.50
N ALA A 445 15.29 -4.61 -7.71
CA ALA A 445 16.15 -3.44 -7.57
C ALA A 445 15.77 -2.31 -8.55
N VAL A 446 15.45 -2.66 -9.80
CA VAL A 446 15.00 -1.69 -10.81
C VAL A 446 13.65 -1.09 -10.42
N SER A 447 12.67 -1.91 -10.01
CA SER A 447 11.34 -1.45 -9.63
C SER A 447 11.33 -0.58 -8.37
N THR A 448 12.33 -0.69 -7.50
CA THR A 448 12.44 0.16 -6.29
C THR A 448 13.44 1.30 -6.43
N GLY A 449 14.05 1.46 -7.61
CA GLY A 449 14.97 2.56 -7.88
C GLY A 449 16.35 2.43 -7.24
N GLN A 450 16.80 1.22 -6.89
CA GLN A 450 18.06 0.98 -6.17
C GLN A 450 19.25 0.92 -7.13
N ILE A 451 19.74 2.07 -7.59
CA ILE A 451 20.78 2.16 -8.62
C ILE A 451 22.06 1.38 -8.29
N GLU A 452 22.58 1.48 -7.07
CA GLU A 452 23.85 0.80 -6.73
C GLU A 452 23.70 -0.71 -6.67
N THR A 453 22.51 -1.19 -6.32
CA THR A 453 22.20 -2.61 -6.39
C THR A 453 22.04 -3.08 -7.83
N VAL A 454 21.46 -2.26 -8.70
CA VAL A 454 21.38 -2.54 -10.15
C VAL A 454 22.78 -2.68 -10.73
N ARG A 455 23.67 -1.69 -10.51
CA ARG A 455 25.07 -1.75 -10.96
C ARG A 455 25.79 -2.98 -10.43
N TRP A 456 25.64 -3.26 -9.13
CA TRP A 456 26.27 -4.42 -8.51
C TRP A 456 25.81 -5.73 -9.17
N LEU A 457 24.50 -5.94 -9.33
CA LEU A 457 23.97 -7.15 -9.98
C LEU A 457 24.43 -7.29 -11.43
N LEU A 458 24.41 -6.20 -12.21
CA LEU A 458 24.88 -6.21 -13.60
C LEU A 458 26.39 -6.48 -13.71
N SER A 459 27.19 -5.98 -12.76
CA SER A 459 28.63 -6.24 -12.70
C SER A 459 28.97 -7.72 -12.41
N ARG A 460 28.04 -8.45 -11.78
CA ARG A 460 28.13 -9.91 -11.54
C ARG A 460 27.62 -10.75 -12.70
N GLY A 461 27.28 -10.14 -13.83
CA GLY A 461 26.85 -10.85 -15.04
C GLY A 461 25.37 -11.25 -15.05
N VAL A 462 24.54 -10.72 -14.15
CA VAL A 462 23.08 -10.95 -14.19
C VAL A 462 22.51 -10.37 -15.48
N SER A 463 21.80 -11.20 -16.25
CA SER A 463 21.27 -10.76 -17.54
C SER A 463 20.19 -9.67 -17.40
N PRO A 464 20.34 -8.50 -18.05
CA PRO A 464 19.31 -7.46 -18.05
C PRO A 464 18.12 -7.79 -18.95
N GLY A 465 18.21 -8.85 -19.77
CA GLY A 465 17.16 -9.29 -20.70
C GLY A 465 16.23 -10.37 -20.14
N THR A 466 16.48 -10.89 -18.93
CA THR A 466 15.68 -11.99 -18.37
C THR A 466 14.21 -11.58 -18.21
N LEU A 467 13.29 -12.31 -18.85
CA LEU A 467 11.86 -12.04 -18.78
C LEU A 467 11.26 -12.56 -17.46
N ALA A 468 10.40 -11.74 -16.84
CA ALA A 468 9.55 -12.20 -15.76
C ALA A 468 8.60 -13.34 -16.21
N GLN A 469 8.32 -14.29 -15.32
CA GLN A 469 7.30 -15.31 -15.57
C GLN A 469 6.00 -14.94 -14.87
N ALA A 470 4.94 -14.74 -15.65
CA ALA A 470 3.65 -14.35 -15.10
C ALA A 470 2.48 -15.15 -15.68
N SER A 471 1.44 -15.26 -14.86
CA SER A 471 0.10 -15.77 -15.19
C SER A 471 -0.48 -15.07 -16.41
N PHE A 472 -0.56 -13.74 -16.34
CA PHE A 472 -0.92 -12.88 -17.45
C PHE A 472 0.31 -12.59 -18.28
N ARG A 473 0.21 -12.83 -19.59
CA ARG A 473 1.31 -12.57 -20.52
C ARG A 473 1.76 -11.12 -20.49
N SER A 474 0.85 -10.20 -20.20
CA SER A 474 1.15 -8.77 -20.12
C SER A 474 2.15 -8.35 -19.03
N ASN A 475 2.48 -9.25 -18.10
CA ASN A 475 3.45 -8.98 -17.04
C ASN A 475 4.76 -9.74 -17.24
N ARG A 476 4.94 -10.40 -18.40
CA ARG A 476 6.19 -11.09 -18.76
C ARG A 476 7.12 -10.10 -19.43
N VAL A 477 7.67 -9.19 -18.66
CA VAL A 477 8.51 -8.09 -19.16
C VAL A 477 9.93 -8.22 -18.60
N PRO A 478 10.96 -7.70 -19.28
CA PRO A 478 12.31 -7.62 -18.73
C PRO A 478 12.42 -6.45 -17.71
N PRO A 479 13.50 -6.38 -16.92
CA PRO A 479 13.75 -5.31 -15.95
C PRO A 479 13.60 -3.89 -16.53
N LEU A 480 14.00 -3.66 -17.78
CA LEU A 480 13.91 -2.36 -18.46
C LEU A 480 12.50 -1.75 -18.44
N PHE A 481 11.44 -2.57 -18.51
CA PHE A 481 10.03 -2.11 -18.46
C PHE A 481 9.60 -1.61 -17.07
N LEU A 482 10.37 -1.93 -16.04
CA LEU A 482 10.11 -1.53 -14.65
C LEU A 482 10.92 -0.30 -14.23
N ALA A 483 11.82 0.21 -15.08
CA ALA A 483 12.66 1.35 -14.76
C ALA A 483 11.82 2.65 -14.69
N GLU A 484 11.92 3.36 -13.57
CA GLU A 484 11.32 4.69 -13.39
C GLU A 484 12.36 5.82 -13.44
N HIS A 485 13.65 5.49 -13.36
CA HIS A 485 14.75 6.45 -13.36
C HIS A 485 15.60 6.33 -14.62
N ALA A 486 15.98 7.49 -15.17
CA ALA A 486 16.87 7.62 -16.33
C ALA A 486 18.21 6.93 -16.09
N ASP A 487 18.83 7.13 -14.93
CA ASP A 487 20.13 6.54 -14.62
C ASP A 487 20.09 5.00 -14.62
N ILE A 488 19.05 4.40 -14.04
CA ILE A 488 18.86 2.93 -14.04
C ILE A 488 18.64 2.41 -15.45
N THR A 489 17.88 3.16 -16.26
CA THR A 489 17.66 2.85 -17.67
C THR A 489 18.99 2.81 -18.43
N ARG A 490 19.83 3.83 -18.23
CA ARG A 490 21.18 3.90 -18.80
C ARG A 490 22.06 2.73 -18.37
N GLU A 491 22.08 2.38 -17.09
CA GLU A 491 22.85 1.22 -16.59
C GLU A 491 22.40 -0.09 -17.24
N LEU A 492 21.09 -0.31 -17.38
CA LEU A 492 20.57 -1.51 -18.06
C LEU A 492 21.00 -1.56 -19.52
N LEU A 493 20.93 -0.44 -20.24
CA LEU A 493 21.30 -0.34 -21.66
C LEU A 493 22.82 -0.53 -21.86
N LEU A 494 23.65 0.06 -21.00
CA LEU A 494 25.11 -0.14 -20.98
C LEU A 494 25.50 -1.62 -20.85
N HIS A 495 24.72 -2.38 -20.10
CA HIS A 495 24.92 -3.82 -19.90
C HIS A 495 24.17 -4.71 -20.91
N GLY A 496 23.67 -4.15 -22.01
CA GLY A 496 23.10 -4.91 -23.13
C GLY A 496 21.61 -5.21 -23.00
N ALA A 497 20.84 -4.43 -22.23
CA ALA A 497 19.38 -4.47 -22.34
C ALA A 497 18.96 -4.03 -23.75
N ASP A 498 18.04 -4.77 -24.36
CA ASP A 498 17.51 -4.43 -25.69
C ASP A 498 16.46 -3.29 -25.57
N PRO A 499 16.74 -2.07 -26.09
CA PRO A 499 15.80 -0.95 -26.04
C PRO A 499 14.53 -1.17 -26.90
N LEU A 500 14.55 -2.15 -27.80
CA LEU A 500 13.49 -2.45 -28.76
C LEU A 500 12.71 -3.70 -28.38
N VAL A 501 13.00 -4.26 -27.21
CA VAL A 501 12.43 -5.54 -26.80
C VAL A 501 10.91 -5.47 -26.75
N ILE A 502 10.28 -6.40 -27.47
CA ILE A 502 8.84 -6.65 -27.43
C ILE A 502 8.66 -7.96 -26.67
N PRO A 503 8.16 -7.95 -25.42
CA PRO A 503 8.21 -9.14 -24.57
C PRO A 503 7.25 -10.27 -24.99
N ASP A 504 6.20 -9.97 -25.75
CA ASP A 504 5.21 -10.94 -26.22
C ASP A 504 4.68 -10.57 -27.62
N PRO A 505 5.50 -10.73 -28.68
CA PRO A 505 5.14 -10.32 -30.03
C PRO A 505 3.93 -11.13 -30.54
N GLY A 506 2.93 -10.44 -31.09
CA GLY A 506 1.70 -11.04 -31.63
C GLY A 506 0.56 -11.24 -30.63
N PHE A 507 0.70 -10.80 -29.38
CA PHE A 507 -0.34 -10.87 -28.34
C PHE A 507 -0.60 -9.48 -27.73
N MET A 508 -0.96 -9.38 -26.44
CA MET A 508 -1.43 -8.13 -25.83
C MET A 508 -0.32 -7.11 -25.50
N ASN A 509 0.94 -7.53 -25.43
CA ASN A 509 2.07 -6.64 -25.16
C ASN A 509 2.93 -6.46 -26.40
N THR A 510 2.48 -5.59 -27.29
CA THR A 510 3.22 -5.18 -28.48
C THR A 510 3.89 -3.83 -28.31
N ILE A 511 4.04 -3.35 -27.06
CA ILE A 511 4.62 -2.04 -26.79
C ILE A 511 6.12 -2.13 -26.46
N THR A 512 6.88 -1.15 -26.96
CA THR A 512 8.31 -0.99 -26.65
C THR A 512 8.50 -0.29 -25.29
N PRO A 513 9.71 -0.38 -24.69
CA PRO A 513 10.07 0.42 -23.51
C PRO A 513 9.80 1.91 -23.69
N LEU A 514 10.12 2.47 -24.86
CA LEU A 514 9.93 3.90 -25.16
C LEU A 514 8.45 4.28 -25.20
N GLN A 515 7.62 3.47 -25.86
CA GLN A 515 6.17 3.67 -25.87
C GLN A 515 5.59 3.62 -24.45
N LEU A 516 6.05 2.68 -23.62
CA LEU A 516 5.63 2.60 -22.22
C LEU A 516 6.04 3.85 -21.43
N ALA A 517 7.25 4.38 -21.66
CA ALA A 517 7.73 5.60 -21.02
C ALA A 517 6.84 6.81 -21.38
N TYR A 518 6.46 6.96 -22.64
CA TYR A 518 5.52 8.01 -23.06
C TYR A 518 4.12 7.83 -22.47
N VAL A 519 3.58 6.60 -22.46
CA VAL A 519 2.27 6.30 -21.86
C VAL A 519 2.27 6.62 -20.36
N ARG A 520 3.38 6.39 -19.66
CA ARG A 520 3.55 6.77 -18.25
C ARG A 520 3.85 8.26 -18.04
N GLY A 521 4.10 9.03 -19.10
CA GLY A 521 4.54 10.43 -19.01
C GLY A 521 5.94 10.59 -18.40
N ASN A 522 6.76 9.52 -18.41
CA ASN A 522 8.12 9.55 -17.88
C ASN A 522 9.11 9.98 -18.96
N PHE A 523 9.16 11.30 -19.21
CA PHE A 523 9.99 11.88 -20.25
C PHE A 523 11.50 11.73 -20.01
N ALA A 524 11.94 11.62 -18.75
CA ALA A 524 13.35 11.41 -18.43
C ALA A 524 13.84 10.03 -18.91
N VAL A 525 13.05 8.98 -18.66
CA VAL A 525 13.34 7.63 -19.18
C VAL A 525 13.18 7.60 -20.69
N ALA A 526 12.17 8.28 -21.24
CA ALA A 526 11.98 8.36 -22.70
C ALA A 526 13.18 9.00 -23.40
N GLN A 527 13.71 10.10 -22.87
CA GLN A 527 14.89 10.77 -23.42
C GLN A 527 16.11 9.85 -23.43
N GLU A 528 16.42 9.16 -22.33
CA GLU A 528 17.53 8.19 -22.33
C GLU A 528 17.31 7.08 -23.36
N LEU A 529 16.10 6.54 -23.44
CA LEU A 529 15.76 5.53 -24.43
C LEU A 529 15.96 6.04 -25.87
N GLU A 530 15.56 7.28 -26.16
CA GLU A 530 15.76 7.94 -27.46
C GLU A 530 17.25 8.15 -27.79
N GLU A 531 18.05 8.57 -26.80
CA GLU A 531 19.51 8.75 -26.93
C GLU A 531 20.21 7.43 -27.26
N TRP A 532 19.73 6.32 -26.67
CA TRP A 532 20.15 4.96 -26.99
C TRP A 532 19.50 4.38 -28.26
N GLY A 533 18.82 5.24 -29.01
CA GLY A 533 18.30 4.90 -30.31
C GLY A 533 16.95 4.19 -30.30
N SER A 534 16.18 4.16 -29.22
CA SER A 534 14.82 3.57 -29.19
C SER A 534 13.86 4.23 -30.18
N ASP A 535 12.80 3.52 -30.59
CA ASP A 535 11.73 4.06 -31.44
C ASP A 535 10.36 3.39 -31.17
N VAL A 536 9.30 3.99 -31.70
CA VAL A 536 7.87 3.67 -31.49
C VAL A 536 7.32 2.77 -32.61
N ALA A 537 7.98 2.65 -33.75
CA ALA A 537 7.43 1.95 -34.93
C ALA A 537 8.35 0.83 -35.44
N LEU A 538 8.46 -0.26 -34.69
CA LEU A 538 9.22 -1.44 -35.12
C LEU A 538 8.31 -2.42 -35.87
N THR A 539 8.50 -2.54 -37.18
CA THR A 539 7.98 -3.71 -37.93
C THR A 539 8.79 -4.95 -37.53
N PRO A 540 8.28 -6.18 -37.78
CA PRO A 540 9.08 -7.40 -37.66
C PRO A 540 10.40 -7.38 -38.47
N PHE A 541 10.46 -6.62 -39.57
CA PHE A 541 11.67 -6.50 -40.39
C PHE A 541 12.76 -5.67 -39.70
N HIS A 542 12.39 -4.55 -39.08
CA HIS A 542 13.29 -3.74 -38.26
C HIS A 542 13.90 -4.54 -37.11
N LEU A 543 13.09 -5.35 -36.41
CA LEU A 543 13.56 -6.22 -35.32
C LEU A 543 14.53 -7.29 -35.84
N ALA A 544 14.22 -7.94 -36.95
CA ALA A 544 15.09 -8.95 -37.56
C ALA A 544 16.46 -8.36 -37.97
N ALA A 545 16.46 -7.15 -38.53
CA ALA A 545 17.69 -6.43 -38.86
C ALA A 545 18.49 -6.06 -37.60
N ALA A 546 17.83 -5.55 -36.56
CA ALA A 546 18.47 -5.21 -35.28
C ALA A 546 19.10 -6.44 -34.58
N HIS A 547 18.45 -7.60 -34.65
CA HIS A 547 18.91 -8.84 -33.99
C HIS A 547 19.91 -9.66 -34.82
N ASN A 548 20.38 -9.14 -35.96
CA ASN A 548 21.23 -9.86 -36.89
C ASN A 548 20.61 -11.21 -37.35
N ASP A 549 19.27 -11.29 -37.45
CA ASP A 549 18.57 -12.48 -37.92
C ASP A 549 18.55 -12.51 -39.45
N VAL A 550 19.69 -12.92 -40.01
CA VAL A 550 19.92 -13.02 -41.45
C VAL A 550 18.86 -13.88 -42.14
N ALA A 551 18.36 -14.93 -41.48
CA ALA A 551 17.36 -15.82 -42.07
C ALA A 551 16.00 -15.11 -42.21
N ALA A 552 15.56 -14.40 -41.17
CA ALA A 552 14.34 -13.60 -41.22
C ALA A 552 14.47 -12.43 -42.21
N VAL A 553 15.61 -11.72 -42.22
CA VAL A 553 15.91 -10.65 -43.17
C VAL A 553 15.82 -11.14 -44.62
N ARG A 554 16.51 -12.24 -44.95
CA ARG A 554 16.44 -12.85 -46.29
C ARG A 554 15.02 -13.27 -46.67
N LYS A 555 14.26 -13.79 -45.71
CA LYS A 555 12.85 -14.17 -45.92
C LYS A 555 11.96 -12.96 -46.22
N PHE A 556 12.17 -11.83 -45.54
CA PHE A 556 11.43 -10.59 -45.81
C PHE A 556 11.79 -10.01 -47.19
N ILE A 557 13.08 -9.95 -47.52
CA ILE A 557 13.55 -9.51 -48.84
C ILE A 557 12.98 -10.41 -49.95
N ALA A 558 13.00 -11.73 -49.78
CA ALA A 558 12.43 -12.68 -50.74
C ALA A 558 10.92 -12.49 -50.95
N ARG A 559 10.20 -12.00 -49.93
CA ARG A 559 8.77 -11.67 -50.00
C ARG A 559 8.49 -10.27 -50.56
N LYS A 560 9.53 -9.55 -51.00
CA LYS A 560 9.44 -8.16 -51.49
C LYS A 560 8.88 -7.19 -50.44
N THR A 561 9.17 -7.43 -49.16
CA THR A 561 8.93 -6.43 -48.12
C THR A 561 9.72 -5.17 -48.44
N ASP A 562 9.12 -4.00 -48.25
CA ASP A 562 9.81 -2.71 -48.43
C ASP A 562 11.00 -2.59 -47.46
N VAL A 563 12.19 -2.39 -48.01
CA VAL A 563 13.45 -2.27 -47.27
C VAL A 563 13.64 -0.90 -46.63
N ASP A 564 12.95 0.11 -47.16
CA ASP A 564 12.94 1.46 -46.62
C ASP A 564 11.70 1.74 -45.78
N CYS A 565 11.04 0.68 -45.31
CA CYS A 565 9.88 0.84 -44.43
C CYS A 565 10.30 1.60 -43.17
N LEU A 566 9.46 2.56 -42.74
CA LEU A 566 9.72 3.42 -41.58
C LEU A 566 8.87 3.05 -40.35
N GLY A 567 8.11 1.96 -40.47
CA GLY A 567 7.15 1.50 -39.47
C GLY A 567 5.99 0.72 -40.09
N GLU A 568 5.00 0.38 -39.26
CA GLU A 568 3.85 -0.45 -39.61
C GLU A 568 2.55 0.38 -39.59
N MET A 569 1.63 0.10 -40.52
CA MET A 569 0.25 0.65 -40.52
C MET A 569 0.15 2.19 -40.46
N GLY A 570 1.11 2.90 -41.07
CA GLY A 570 1.13 4.37 -41.11
C GLY A 570 1.71 5.04 -39.87
N TYR A 571 2.09 4.27 -38.84
CA TYR A 571 2.92 4.77 -37.74
C TYR A 571 4.36 4.85 -38.22
N VAL A 572 4.87 6.06 -38.34
CA VAL A 572 6.27 6.33 -38.68
C VAL A 572 7.04 6.55 -37.38
N GLY A 573 8.19 5.89 -37.22
CA GLY A 573 9.06 6.08 -36.07
C GLY A 573 9.45 7.54 -35.89
N VAL A 574 9.67 7.98 -34.64
CA VAL A 574 10.07 9.36 -34.27
C VAL A 574 11.27 9.78 -35.10
N ASN A 575 12.23 8.87 -35.27
CA ASN A 575 13.49 9.13 -35.96
C ASN A 575 13.48 8.70 -37.43
N ARG A 576 12.34 8.22 -37.96
CA ARG A 576 12.19 7.74 -39.34
C ARG A 576 13.32 6.79 -39.76
N ARG A 577 13.66 5.85 -38.87
CA ARG A 577 14.72 4.86 -39.11
C ARG A 577 14.17 3.71 -39.96
N THR A 578 15.01 3.22 -40.88
CA THR A 578 14.74 2.01 -41.70
C THR A 578 15.39 0.79 -41.04
N PRO A 579 15.04 -0.47 -41.43
CA PRO A 579 15.69 -1.68 -40.94
C PRO A 579 17.24 -1.63 -41.02
N LEU A 580 17.80 -1.05 -42.08
CA LEU A 580 19.25 -0.91 -42.23
C LEU A 580 19.88 -0.01 -41.16
N HIS A 581 19.22 1.10 -40.79
CA HIS A 581 19.70 1.96 -39.71
C HIS A 581 19.80 1.17 -38.39
N TRP A 582 18.87 0.26 -38.16
CA TRP A 582 18.88 -0.58 -36.96
C TRP A 582 19.97 -1.64 -36.97
N ALA A 583 20.21 -2.29 -38.09
CA ALA A 583 21.33 -3.21 -38.23
C ALA A 583 22.66 -2.50 -37.91
N ALA A 584 22.83 -1.27 -38.41
CA ALA A 584 24.00 -0.45 -38.11
C ALA A 584 24.10 -0.05 -36.63
N ILE A 585 22.99 0.37 -36.00
CA ILE A 585 22.97 0.78 -34.58
C ILE A 585 23.27 -0.40 -33.65
N SER A 586 22.73 -1.59 -33.94
CA SER A 586 22.94 -2.78 -33.12
C SER A 586 24.25 -3.50 -33.40
N GLY A 587 25.00 -3.09 -34.43
CA GLY A 587 26.21 -3.78 -34.88
C GLY A 587 25.95 -5.13 -35.55
N ALA A 588 24.74 -5.34 -36.09
CA ALA A 588 24.40 -6.50 -36.89
C ALA A 588 25.10 -6.39 -38.26
N THR A 589 26.26 -7.04 -38.37
CA THR A 589 27.13 -6.93 -39.56
C THR A 589 26.70 -7.81 -40.73
N GLU A 590 25.92 -8.86 -40.49
CA GLU A 590 25.53 -9.84 -41.51
C GLU A 590 24.12 -9.60 -42.08
N ALA A 591 23.23 -9.02 -41.27
CA ALA A 591 21.87 -8.61 -41.66
C ALA A 591 21.89 -7.35 -42.52
#